data_AF-A0A8J4XM07-F1
#
_entry.id   AF-A0A8J4XM07-F1
#
_cell.length_a   1.000
_cell.length_b   1.000
_cell.length_c   1.000
_cell.angle_alpha   90.00
_cell.angle_beta   90.00
_cell.angle_gamma   90.00
#
_symmetry.space_group_name_H-M   'P 1'
#
loop_
_entity.id
_entity.type
_entity.pdbx_description
1 polymer ?
#
loop_
_entity_poly.entity_id
_entity_poly.type
_entity_poly.pdbx_seq_one_letter_code
_entity_poly.pdbx_strand_id
1 'polypeptide(L)'
;MVPLALFSTKVPADERRALASSLLAIKPDEKLLAPQNRFGMGFGKPKFPDDISVTTTLAQLVGPYSWYTFHLLQLDDSFLTEPVEKWPDHPAFQTSAAHILAINVINDCAERGVKLSADFTASAKSEEHYQNVLHVVEQDRNMKSNLRKRSLEPL
;
A
#
# COMPACT_ATOMS: atom_id res chain seq x y z
N MET A 1 1.16 6.18 1.00
CA MET A 1 -0.31 6.25 1.16
C MET A 1 -0.62 7.33 2.18
N VAL A 2 -0.75 8.59 1.73
CA VAL A 2 -0.93 9.76 2.60
C VAL A 2 -2.23 9.71 3.42
N PRO A 3 -3.38 9.24 2.90
CA PRO A 3 -4.64 9.25 3.67
C PRO A 3 -4.63 8.41 4.96
N LEU A 4 -3.77 7.40 5.06
CA LEU A 4 -3.66 6.59 6.28
C LEU A 4 -3.16 7.40 7.48
N ALA A 5 -2.51 8.54 7.24
CA ALA A 5 -2.04 9.45 8.29
C ALA A 5 -3.20 10.02 9.14
N LEU A 6 -4.43 10.03 8.62
CA LEU A 6 -5.64 10.43 9.35
C LEU A 6 -5.88 9.61 10.63
N PHE A 7 -5.43 8.35 10.64
CA PHE A 7 -5.64 7.39 11.72
C PHE A 7 -4.43 7.27 12.65
N SER A 8 -3.35 8.02 12.38
CA SER A 8 -2.12 7.97 13.16
C SER A 8 -2.22 8.87 14.39
N THR A 9 -1.89 8.32 15.56
CA THR A 9 -1.75 9.07 16.81
C THR A 9 -0.56 10.04 16.79
N LYS A 10 0.36 9.90 15.83
CA LYS A 10 1.55 10.73 15.69
C LYS A 10 1.31 12.02 14.89
N VAL A 11 0.13 12.17 14.26
CA VAL A 11 -0.19 13.36 13.46
C VAL A 11 -0.96 14.34 14.34
N PRO A 12 -0.47 15.58 14.52
CA PRO A 12 -1.19 16.61 15.27
C PRO A 12 -2.58 16.90 14.71
N ALA A 13 -3.48 17.43 15.53
CA ALA A 13 -4.86 17.73 15.12
C ALA A 13 -4.92 18.74 13.96
N ASP A 14 -4.05 19.76 13.98
CA ASP A 14 -3.99 20.78 12.92
C ASP A 14 -3.56 20.21 11.57
N GLU A 15 -2.57 19.31 11.57
CA GLU A 15 -2.17 18.60 10.34
C GLU A 15 -3.25 17.64 9.84
N ARG A 16 -3.94 16.93 10.74
CA ARG A 16 -5.10 16.09 10.38
C ARG A 16 -6.21 16.92 9.75
N ARG A 17 -6.49 18.10 10.30
CA ARG A 17 -7.49 19.03 9.77
C ARG A 17 -7.11 19.52 8.38
N ALA A 18 -5.86 19.97 8.20
CA ALA A 18 -5.36 20.40 6.89
C ALA A 18 -5.42 19.28 5.85
N LEU A 19 -5.03 18.06 6.24
CA LEU A 19 -5.11 16.87 5.38
C LEU A 19 -6.56 16.54 4.97
N ALA A 20 -7.50 16.57 5.92
CA ALA A 20 -8.92 16.36 5.63
C ALA A 20 -9.49 17.41 4.68
N SER A 21 -9.19 18.70 4.92
CA SER A 21 -9.59 19.79 4.03
C SER A 21 -9.06 19.60 2.61
N SER A 22 -7.78 19.25 2.46
CA SER A 22 -7.18 18.98 1.15
C SER A 22 -7.80 17.75 0.46
N LEU A 23 -8.15 16.70 1.20
CA LEU A 23 -8.86 15.54 0.64
C LEU A 23 -10.26 15.93 0.15
N LEU A 24 -11.04 16.63 0.96
CA LEU A 24 -12.38 17.08 0.60
C LEU A 24 -12.36 18.01 -0.62
N ALA A 25 -11.35 18.88 -0.73
CA ALA A 25 -11.18 19.78 -1.87
C ALA A 25 -11.00 19.06 -3.23
N ILE A 26 -10.54 17.81 -3.21
CA ILE A 26 -10.35 16.99 -4.41
C ILE A 26 -11.27 15.76 -4.45
N LYS A 27 -12.35 15.76 -3.66
CA LYS A 27 -13.31 14.64 -3.63
C LYS A 27 -13.92 14.46 -5.02
N PRO A 28 -13.82 13.27 -5.64
CA PRO A 28 -14.37 13.04 -6.96
C PRO A 28 -15.90 12.93 -6.92
N ASP A 29 -16.58 13.62 -7.83
CA ASP A 29 -18.05 13.66 -7.87
C ASP A 29 -18.69 12.39 -8.43
N GLU A 30 -18.08 11.76 -9.45
CA GLU A 30 -18.69 10.62 -10.16
C GLU A 30 -17.77 9.40 -10.27
N LYS A 31 -16.48 9.60 -10.60
CA LYS A 31 -15.57 8.49 -10.91
C LYS A 31 -14.27 8.57 -10.12
N LEU A 32 -14.04 7.55 -9.31
CA LEU A 32 -12.75 7.34 -8.65
C LEU A 32 -11.68 7.00 -9.68
N LEU A 33 -10.56 7.72 -9.62
CA LEU A 33 -9.37 7.38 -10.39
C LEU A 33 -8.71 6.15 -9.78
N ALA A 34 -8.93 5.00 -10.40
CA ALA A 34 -8.13 3.81 -10.12
C ALA A 34 -6.73 4.00 -10.74
N PRO A 35 -5.65 3.78 -9.99
CA PRO A 35 -4.33 3.80 -10.58
C PRO A 35 -4.20 2.68 -11.62
N GLN A 36 -3.99 3.05 -12.88
CA GLN A 36 -3.82 2.12 -13.99
C GLN A 36 -2.39 1.53 -13.97
N ASN A 37 -2.22 0.31 -14.48
CA ASN A 37 -0.92 -0.39 -14.64
C ASN A 37 -0.15 -0.68 -13.34
N ARG A 38 -0.83 -1.04 -12.24
CA ARG A 38 -0.19 -1.46 -10.97
C ARG A 38 -0.15 -2.98 -10.74
N PHE A 39 0.09 -3.76 -11.80
CA PHE A 39 0.26 -5.23 -11.70
C PHE A 39 1.69 -5.63 -12.11
N GLY A 40 2.35 -6.47 -11.30
CA GLY A 40 3.67 -7.08 -11.58
C GLY A 40 4.91 -6.27 -11.17
N MET A 41 6.11 -6.76 -11.53
CA MET A 41 7.41 -6.07 -11.35
C MET A 41 7.55 -4.77 -12.16
N GLY A 42 6.54 -4.42 -12.96
CA GLY A 42 6.45 -3.19 -13.75
C GLY A 42 5.96 -1.99 -12.94
N PHE A 43 6.36 -1.86 -11.67
CA PHE A 43 6.25 -0.61 -10.92
C PHE A 43 7.18 0.42 -11.58
N GLY A 44 6.78 0.93 -12.75
CA GLY A 44 7.44 2.08 -13.38
C GLY A 44 7.76 3.07 -12.27
N LYS A 45 9.02 3.55 -12.26
CA LYS A 45 9.60 4.24 -11.09
C LYS A 45 8.57 5.21 -10.52
N PRO A 46 8.20 5.10 -9.22
CA PRO A 46 7.30 6.05 -8.62
C PRO A 46 7.82 7.45 -8.92
N LYS A 47 7.01 8.26 -9.60
CA LYS A 47 7.34 9.66 -9.81
C LYS A 47 7.09 10.35 -8.48
N PHE A 48 8.17 10.57 -7.74
CA PHE A 48 8.14 11.44 -6.59
C PHE A 48 8.10 12.89 -7.09
N PRO A 49 7.37 13.78 -6.40
CA PRO A 49 7.49 15.22 -6.64
C PRO A 49 8.95 15.66 -6.47
N ASP A 50 9.46 16.44 -7.42
CA ASP A 50 10.85 16.93 -7.41
C ASP A 50 11.08 18.04 -6.36
N ASP A 51 10.00 18.56 -5.77
CA ASP A 51 9.93 19.73 -4.89
C ASP A 51 9.65 19.39 -3.42
N ILE A 52 9.81 18.12 -3.01
CA ILE A 52 9.70 17.75 -1.60
C ILE A 52 10.86 18.36 -0.80
N SER A 53 10.52 19.08 0.25
CA SER A 53 11.46 19.65 1.22
C SER A 53 11.02 19.37 2.65
N VAL A 54 11.83 19.77 3.63
CA VAL A 54 11.53 19.59 5.06
C VAL A 54 10.29 20.36 5.53
N THR A 55 9.82 21.33 4.75
CA THR A 55 8.60 22.09 5.03
C THR A 55 7.37 21.54 4.33
N THR A 56 7.52 20.47 3.54
CA THR A 56 6.39 19.82 2.85
C THR A 56 5.46 19.15 3.87
N THR A 57 4.19 19.55 3.83
CA THR A 57 3.14 19.07 4.73
C THR A 57 2.38 17.88 4.14
N LEU A 58 1.71 17.09 4.99
CA LEU A 58 0.86 15.97 4.53
C LEU A 58 -0.25 16.42 3.57
N ALA A 59 -0.82 17.60 3.79
CA ALA A 59 -1.86 18.19 2.94
C ALA A 59 -1.38 18.43 1.50
N GLN A 60 -0.11 18.84 1.32
CA GLN A 60 0.49 19.05 0.00
C GLN A 60 0.77 17.75 -0.77
N LEU A 61 0.81 16.62 -0.06
CA LEU A 61 1.02 15.31 -0.66
C LEU A 61 -0.31 14.62 -1.07
N VAL A 62 -1.45 15.30 -0.88
CA VAL A 62 -2.74 14.84 -1.36
C VAL A 62 -2.78 14.97 -2.88
N GLY A 63 -3.04 13.86 -3.58
CA GLY A 63 -3.15 13.84 -5.03
C GLY A 63 -4.41 13.13 -5.53
N PRO A 64 -4.62 13.06 -6.86
CA PRO A 64 -5.85 12.54 -7.46
C PRO A 64 -6.19 11.10 -7.09
N TYR A 65 -5.18 10.30 -6.72
CA TYR A 65 -5.35 8.91 -6.31
C TYR A 65 -5.53 8.72 -4.79
N SER A 66 -5.52 9.79 -3.99
CA SER A 66 -5.68 9.69 -2.54
C SER A 66 -7.01 9.02 -2.17
N TRP A 67 -8.09 9.40 -2.84
CA TRP A 67 -9.44 8.84 -2.62
C TRP A 67 -9.54 7.36 -2.96
N TYR A 68 -8.67 6.83 -3.82
CA TYR A 68 -8.62 5.40 -4.09
C TYR A 68 -8.27 4.57 -2.85
N THR A 69 -7.59 5.15 -1.86
CA THR A 69 -7.30 4.48 -0.58
C THR A 69 -8.57 4.11 0.18
N PHE A 70 -9.54 5.03 0.25
CA PHE A 70 -10.82 4.80 0.93
C PHE A 70 -11.61 3.69 0.24
N HIS A 71 -11.64 3.71 -1.09
CA HIS A 71 -12.27 2.65 -1.87
C HIS A 71 -11.59 1.29 -1.70
N LEU A 72 -10.26 1.25 -1.84
CA LEU A 72 -9.47 0.01 -1.78
C LEU A 72 -9.59 -0.69 -0.42
N LEU A 73 -9.62 0.08 0.66
CA LEU A 73 -9.68 -0.42 2.03
C LEU A 73 -11.10 -0.41 2.61
N GLN A 74 -12.11 -0.07 1.81
CA GLN A 74 -13.52 0.04 2.23
C GLN A 74 -13.70 0.90 3.49
N LEU A 75 -13.06 2.08 3.50
CA LEU A 75 -13.13 3.04 4.59
C LEU A 75 -14.27 4.03 4.34
N ASP A 76 -15.02 4.32 5.40
CA ASP A 76 -16.08 5.32 5.38
C ASP A 76 -15.49 6.71 5.61
N ASP A 77 -15.77 7.66 4.72
CA ASP A 77 -15.23 9.02 4.74
C ASP A 77 -16.14 10.05 5.42
N SER A 78 -17.31 9.66 5.94
CA SER A 78 -18.28 10.57 6.57
C SER A 78 -17.72 11.38 7.73
N PHE A 79 -16.73 10.85 8.45
CA PHE A 79 -16.08 11.57 9.55
C PHE A 79 -15.26 12.77 9.08
N LEU A 80 -14.84 12.85 7.81
CA LEU A 80 -14.00 13.94 7.30
C LEU A 80 -14.68 15.30 7.35
N THR A 81 -16.02 15.35 7.37
CA THR A 81 -16.79 16.60 7.46
C THR A 81 -17.00 17.08 8.89
N GLU A 82 -16.69 16.26 9.89
CA GLU A 82 -16.76 16.64 11.30
C GLU A 82 -15.43 17.24 11.79
N PRO A 83 -15.47 18.07 12.86
CA PRO A 83 -14.27 18.52 13.55
C PRO A 83 -13.41 17.32 14.01
N VAL A 84 -12.10 17.45 13.86
CA VAL A 84 -11.09 16.40 14.18
C VAL A 84 -11.23 15.91 15.62
N GLU A 85 -11.63 16.80 16.53
CA GLU A 85 -11.81 16.51 17.96
C GLU A 85 -12.93 15.51 18.21
N LYS A 86 -13.92 15.42 17.30
CA LYS A 86 -15.05 14.49 17.40
C LYS A 86 -14.79 13.15 16.70
N TRP A 87 -13.74 13.04 15.89
CA TRP A 87 -13.45 11.81 15.15
C TRP A 87 -13.31 10.58 16.06
N PRO A 88 -12.66 10.62 17.24
CA PRO A 88 -12.53 9.45 18.11
C PRO A 88 -13.88 8.84 18.52
N ASP A 89 -14.94 9.64 18.58
CA ASP A 89 -16.29 9.22 18.95
C ASP A 89 -17.17 8.91 17.73
N HIS A 90 -16.68 9.18 16.50
CA HIS A 90 -17.43 8.96 15.27
C HIS A 90 -17.41 7.48 14.85
N PRO A 91 -18.56 6.80 14.65
CA PRO A 91 -18.59 5.37 14.33
C PRO A 91 -17.80 4.98 13.06
N ALA A 92 -17.88 5.80 12.01
CA ALA A 92 -17.12 5.59 10.77
C ALA A 92 -15.60 5.63 11.00
N PHE A 93 -15.13 6.53 11.86
CA PHE A 93 -13.71 6.66 12.18
C PHE A 93 -13.23 5.47 12.99
N GLN A 94 -13.98 5.07 14.03
CA GLN A 94 -13.65 3.90 14.86
C GLN A 94 -13.58 2.61 14.03
N THR A 95 -14.56 2.40 13.16
CA THR A 95 -14.62 1.23 12.27
C THR A 95 -13.45 1.23 11.29
N SER A 96 -13.19 2.36 10.63
CA SER A 96 -12.08 2.51 9.70
C SER A 96 -10.72 2.34 10.38
N ALA A 97 -10.54 2.88 11.58
CA ALA A 97 -9.33 2.72 12.38
C ALA A 97 -9.09 1.24 12.75
N ALA A 98 -10.14 0.53 13.18
CA ALA A 98 -10.07 -0.89 13.48
C ALA A 98 -9.69 -1.72 12.24
N HIS A 99 -10.28 -1.41 11.08
CA HIS A 99 -9.92 -2.06 9.81
C HIS A 99 -8.45 -1.85 9.47
N ILE A 100 -7.94 -0.62 9.59
CA ILE A 100 -6.53 -0.30 9.29
C ILE A 100 -5.58 -1.03 10.24
N LEU A 101 -5.90 -1.09 11.53
CA LEU A 101 -5.10 -1.83 12.51
C LEU A 101 -5.12 -3.35 12.27
N ALA A 102 -6.20 -3.86 11.67
CA ALA A 102 -6.33 -5.26 11.30
C ALA A 102 -5.65 -5.60 9.95
N ILE A 103 -5.16 -4.61 9.18
CA ILE A 103 -4.38 -4.88 7.98
C ILE A 103 -3.10 -5.60 8.42
N ASN A 104 -3.05 -6.89 8.10
CA ASN A 104 -1.89 -7.72 8.40
C ASN A 104 -0.71 -7.15 7.60
N VAL A 105 0.25 -6.53 8.29
CA VAL A 105 1.42 -5.93 7.65
C VAL A 105 2.17 -7.05 6.95
N ILE A 106 2.48 -6.80 5.68
CA ILE A 106 3.11 -7.69 4.71
C ILE A 106 4.55 -8.01 5.14
N ASN A 107 4.71 -8.69 6.26
CA ASN A 107 5.96 -9.36 6.57
C ASN A 107 6.07 -10.64 5.73
N ASP A 108 4.97 -11.30 5.37
CA ASP A 108 5.02 -12.51 4.53
C ASP A 108 5.63 -12.26 3.15
N CYS A 109 5.27 -11.18 2.43
CA CYS A 109 5.87 -10.95 1.10
C CYS A 109 7.36 -10.57 1.20
N ALA A 110 7.73 -9.78 2.21
CA ALA A 110 9.13 -9.42 2.46
C ALA A 110 9.95 -10.64 2.90
N GLU A 111 9.44 -11.44 3.84
CA GLU A 111 10.04 -12.72 4.28
C GLU A 111 10.14 -13.71 3.13
N ARG A 112 9.12 -13.83 2.27
CA ARG A 112 9.19 -14.65 1.05
C ARG A 112 10.23 -14.15 0.07
N GLY A 113 10.35 -12.83 -0.11
CA GLY A 113 11.37 -12.22 -0.95
C GLY A 113 12.77 -12.52 -0.42
N VAL A 114 13.00 -12.28 0.87
CA VAL A 114 14.27 -12.60 1.56
C VAL A 114 14.57 -14.09 1.49
N LYS A 115 13.58 -14.96 1.69
CA LYS A 115 13.74 -16.41 1.63
C LYS A 115 14.09 -16.88 0.22
N LEU A 116 13.38 -16.37 -0.79
CA LEU A 116 13.67 -16.66 -2.19
C LEU A 116 15.09 -16.19 -2.54
N SER A 117 15.46 -14.98 -2.14
CA SER A 117 16.82 -14.47 -2.33
C SER A 117 17.86 -15.37 -1.65
N ALA A 118 17.69 -15.69 -0.37
CA ALA A 118 18.63 -16.51 0.39
C ALA A 118 18.79 -17.94 -0.20
N ASP A 119 17.70 -18.56 -0.65
CA ASP A 119 17.73 -19.92 -1.20
C ASP A 119 18.50 -20.00 -2.53
N PHE A 120 18.53 -18.92 -3.32
CA PHE A 120 19.12 -18.92 -4.67
C PHE A 120 20.40 -18.09 -4.84
N THR A 121 20.80 -17.30 -3.83
CA THR A 121 22.04 -16.50 -3.89
C THR A 121 23.27 -17.37 -4.12
N ALA A 122 23.37 -18.53 -3.44
CA ALA A 122 24.51 -19.43 -3.59
C ALA A 122 24.59 -20.13 -4.97
N SER A 123 23.48 -20.18 -5.70
CA SER A 123 23.38 -20.81 -7.03
C SER A 123 23.64 -19.82 -8.16
N ALA A 124 23.66 -18.51 -7.85
CA ALA A 124 23.93 -17.47 -8.82
C ALA A 124 25.41 -17.39 -9.17
N LYS A 125 25.68 -17.17 -10.45
CA LYS A 125 27.04 -17.03 -11.00
C LYS A 125 27.38 -15.57 -11.35
N SER A 126 26.35 -14.73 -11.41
CA SER A 126 26.38 -13.31 -11.70
C SER A 126 25.02 -12.71 -11.28
N GLU A 127 24.94 -11.38 -11.16
CA GLU A 127 23.69 -10.68 -10.84
C GLU A 127 22.61 -10.94 -11.91
N GLU A 128 22.98 -10.93 -13.19
CA GLU A 128 22.04 -11.24 -14.27
C GLU A 128 21.49 -12.66 -14.17
N HIS A 129 22.36 -13.63 -13.84
CA HIS A 129 21.93 -15.01 -13.63
C HIS A 129 21.02 -15.14 -12.39
N TYR A 130 21.31 -14.40 -11.32
CA TYR A 130 20.49 -14.36 -10.12
C TYR A 130 19.07 -13.86 -10.42
N GLN A 131 18.94 -12.73 -11.12
CA GLN A 131 17.63 -12.18 -11.50
C GLN A 131 16.84 -13.14 -12.38
N ASN A 132 17.51 -13.82 -13.32
CA ASN A 132 16.88 -14.85 -14.16
C ASN A 132 16.35 -16.03 -13.32
N VAL A 133 17.13 -16.50 -12.34
CA VAL A 133 16.71 -17.59 -11.44
C VAL A 133 15.51 -17.19 -10.61
N LEU A 134 15.51 -15.99 -10.01
CA LEU A 134 14.36 -15.49 -9.25
C LEU A 134 13.10 -15.42 -10.13
N HIS A 135 13.23 -14.93 -11.36
CA HIS A 135 12.13 -14.80 -12.30
C HIS A 135 11.52 -16.16 -12.67
N VAL A 136 12.35 -17.16 -12.98
CA VAL A 136 11.90 -18.52 -13.33
C VAL A 136 11.21 -19.18 -12.13
N VAL A 137 11.74 -19.02 -10.92
CA VAL A 137 11.16 -19.63 -9.71
C VAL A 137 9.82 -19.00 -9.36
N GLU A 138 9.69 -17.67 -9.46
CA GLU A 138 8.39 -17.02 -9.25
C GLU A 138 7.37 -17.40 -10.32
N GLN A 139 7.77 -17.47 -11.59
CA GLN A 139 6.90 -17.93 -12.68
C GLN A 139 6.43 -19.37 -12.48
N ASP A 140 7.31 -20.31 -12.12
CA ASP A 140 6.92 -21.71 -11.85
C ASP A 140 5.97 -21.81 -10.65
N ARG A 141 6.22 -21.06 -9.56
CA ARG A 141 5.32 -20.99 -8.40
C ARG A 141 3.93 -20.44 -8.77
N ASN A 142 3.87 -19.45 -9.65
CA ASN A 142 2.60 -18.90 -10.12
C ASN A 142 1.86 -19.85 -11.07
N MET A 143 2.58 -20.62 -11.90
CA MET A 143 1.97 -21.63 -12.78
C MET A 143 1.48 -22.88 -12.02
N LYS A 144 2.14 -23.23 -10.92
CA LYS A 144 1.82 -24.43 -10.11
C LYS A 144 1.35 -24.05 -8.72
N SER A 145 0.28 -23.26 -8.63
CA SER A 145 -0.32 -22.95 -7.32
C SER A 145 -0.67 -24.25 -6.58
N ASN A 146 -0.11 -24.44 -5.39
CA ASN A 146 -0.49 -25.48 -4.43
C ASN A 146 -0.11 -26.95 -4.70
N LEU A 147 1.00 -27.27 -5.37
CA LEU A 147 1.58 -28.62 -5.23
C LEU A 147 2.37 -28.70 -3.92
N ARG A 148 1.75 -29.23 -2.85
CA ARG A 148 2.52 -29.71 -1.68
C ARG A 148 3.56 -30.71 -2.18
N LYS A 149 4.79 -30.67 -1.65
CA LYS A 149 5.91 -31.60 -1.98
C LYS A 149 5.53 -33.10 -2.01
N ARG A 150 4.41 -33.49 -1.40
CA ARG A 150 3.85 -34.85 -1.44
C ARG A 150 3.30 -35.26 -2.82
N SER A 151 2.99 -34.32 -3.72
CA SER A 151 2.31 -34.61 -4.99
C SER A 151 3.25 -34.92 -6.17
N LEU A 152 4.56 -35.02 -5.93
CA LEU A 152 5.53 -35.41 -6.95
C LEU A 152 5.95 -36.85 -6.69
N GLU A 153 5.31 -37.80 -7.38
CA GLU A 153 5.81 -39.17 -7.45
C GLU A 153 7.07 -39.21 -8.34
N PRO A 154 8.11 -39.95 -7.93
CA PRO A 154 9.30 -40.13 -8.76
C PRO A 154 8.95 -41.02 -9.96
N LEU A 155 9.28 -40.55 -11.17
CA LEU A 155 9.41 -41.38 -12.37
C LEU A 155 10.69 -42.21 -12.29
#